data_AF-A0A844Y455-F1
#
_entry.id   AF-A0A844Y455-F1
#
_cell.length_a   1.000
_cell.length_b   1.000
_cell.length_c   1.000
_cell.angle_alpha   90.00
_cell.angle_beta   90.00
_cell.angle_gamma   90.00
#
_symmetry.space_group_name_H-M   'P 1'
#
loop_
_entity.id
_entity.type
_entity.pdbx_description
1 polymer ?
#
loop_
_entity_poly.entity_id
_entity_poly.type
_entity_poly.pdbx_seq_one_letter_code
_entity_poly.pdbx_strand_id
1 'polypeptide(L)'
;MTSSNAWPRIAFDAWSLSFDAMTVIGLRTMRLASGGAVADRESERMVAEKIFALWMLPLAMVSPMPTLDPAVAAQRSLAHFGKTVRSNRRRLSR
;
A
#
# COMPACT_ATOMS: atom_id res chain seq x y z
N MET A 1 -25.46 -7.18 1.48
CA MET A 1 -25.42 -5.73 1.80
C MET A 1 -25.53 -4.99 0.48
N THR A 2 -26.60 -4.23 0.27
CA THR A 2 -26.85 -3.48 -0.96
C THR A 2 -25.71 -2.47 -1.22
N SER A 3 -25.22 -2.44 -2.46
CA SER A 3 -24.02 -1.72 -2.94
C SER A 3 -24.02 -0.21 -2.67
N SER A 4 -25.17 0.41 -2.39
CA SER A 4 -25.29 1.84 -2.11
C SER A 4 -24.67 2.26 -0.76
N ASN A 5 -24.69 1.40 0.26
CA ASN A 5 -24.17 1.71 1.60
C ASN A 5 -22.64 1.49 1.75
N ALA A 6 -21.97 0.93 0.73
CA ALA A 6 -20.56 0.57 0.82
C ALA A 6 -19.62 1.73 0.49
N TRP A 7 -20.02 2.63 -0.42
CA TRP A 7 -19.16 3.68 -0.96
C TRP A 7 -18.67 4.72 0.05
N PRO A 8 -19.47 5.21 1.01
CA PRO A 8 -18.97 6.14 2.03
C PRO A 8 -17.85 5.53 2.87
N ARG A 9 -17.97 4.25 3.23
CA ARG A 9 -16.93 3.52 3.96
C ARG A 9 -15.68 3.31 3.11
N ILE A 10 -15.84 2.91 1.84
CA ILE A 10 -14.73 2.78 0.89
C ILE A 10 -13.97 4.10 0.76
N ALA A 11 -14.70 5.23 0.64
CA ALA A 11 -14.09 6.56 0.55
C ALA A 11 -13.30 6.92 1.82
N PHE A 12 -13.86 6.64 3.00
CA PHE A 12 -13.16 6.84 4.27
C PHE A 12 -11.90 5.97 4.38
N ASP A 13 -12.01 4.68 4.05
CA ASP A 13 -10.89 3.74 4.06
C ASP A 13 -9.79 4.17 3.07
N ALA A 14 -10.16 4.69 1.89
CA ALA A 14 -9.24 5.24 0.90
C ALA A 14 -8.55 6.52 1.38
N TRP A 15 -9.28 7.42 2.05
CA TRP A 15 -8.72 8.63 2.64
C TRP A 15 -7.73 8.30 3.75
N SER A 16 -8.10 7.39 4.67
CA SER A 16 -7.21 6.91 5.73
C SER A 16 -5.95 6.25 5.15
N LEU A 17 -6.11 5.43 4.10
CA LEU A 17 -4.96 4.80 3.43
C LEU A 17 -4.03 5.84 2.79
N SER A 18 -4.61 6.89 2.18
CA SER A 18 -3.84 7.98 1.58
C SER A 18 -2.99 8.70 2.63
N PHE A 19 -3.55 8.98 3.80
CA PHE A 19 -2.82 9.58 4.91
C PHE A 19 -1.67 8.69 5.41
N ASP A 20 -1.92 7.40 5.58
CA ASP A 20 -0.89 6.42 5.93
C ASP A 20 0.23 6.38 4.87
N ALA A 21 -0.12 6.47 3.59
CA ALA A 21 0.85 6.48 2.48
C ALA A 21 1.70 7.76 2.47
N MET A 22 1.08 8.93 2.65
CA MET A 22 1.80 10.20 2.78
C MET A 22 2.79 10.17 3.96
N THR A 23 2.39 9.57 5.09
CA THR A 23 3.28 9.39 6.25
C THR A 23 4.48 8.51 5.93
N VAL A 24 4.26 7.38 5.24
CA VAL A 24 5.35 6.49 4.79
C VAL A 24 6.33 7.22 3.88
N ILE A 25 5.82 8.02 2.94
CA ILE A 25 6.65 8.82 2.03
C ILE A 25 7.48 9.82 2.83
N GLY A 26 6.85 10.58 3.74
CA GLY A 26 7.56 11.54 4.59
C GLY A 26 8.68 10.91 5.42
N LEU A 27 8.39 9.79 6.10
CA LEU A 27 9.38 9.07 6.92
C LEU A 27 10.55 8.54 6.07
N ARG A 28 10.27 8.06 4.85
CA ARG A 28 11.32 7.63 3.92
C ARG A 28 12.19 8.79 3.48
N THR A 29 11.58 9.92 3.13
CA THR A 29 12.33 11.13 2.79
C THR A 29 13.23 11.57 3.95
N MET A 30 12.76 11.50 5.20
CA MET A 30 13.59 11.81 6.37
C MET A 30 14.78 10.85 6.53
N ARG A 31 14.58 9.53 6.36
CA ARG A 31 15.68 8.53 6.41
C ARG A 31 16.67 8.67 5.27
N LEU A 32 16.21 9.06 4.08
CA LEU A 32 17.09 9.34 2.96
C LEU A 32 17.89 10.63 3.20
N ALA A 33 17.23 11.67 3.72
CA ALA A 33 17.85 12.95 4.04
C ALA A 33 18.91 12.84 5.14
N SER A 34 18.81 11.86 6.06
CA SER A 34 19.86 11.62 7.05
C SER A 34 21.18 11.10 6.44
N GLY A 35 21.14 10.59 5.21
CA GLY A 35 22.32 10.06 4.53
C GLY A 35 22.95 8.84 5.22
N GLY A 36 24.15 8.50 4.77
CA GLY A 36 24.97 7.41 5.32
C GLY A 36 24.28 6.04 5.30
N ALA A 37 24.73 5.15 6.19
CA ALA A 37 24.28 3.76 6.22
C ALA A 37 22.78 3.58 6.49
N VAL A 38 22.09 4.57 7.07
CA VAL A 38 20.63 4.53 7.27
C VAL A 38 19.91 4.74 5.94
N ALA A 39 20.35 5.70 5.14
CA ALA A 39 19.79 5.98 3.82
C ALA A 39 20.03 4.82 2.84
N ASP A 40 21.22 4.22 2.86
CA ASP A 40 21.57 3.08 1.99
C ASP A 40 20.67 1.88 2.26
N ARG A 41 20.55 1.47 3.54
CA ARG A 41 19.68 0.34 3.93
C ARG A 41 18.21 0.58 3.59
N GLU A 42 17.70 1.81 3.76
CA GLU A 42 16.32 2.11 3.37
C GLU A 42 16.14 2.10 1.85
N SER A 43 17.14 2.56 1.09
CA SER A 43 17.13 2.56 -0.38
C SER A 43 17.12 1.14 -0.94
N GLU A 44 18.03 0.28 -0.47
CA GLU A 44 18.09 -1.14 -0.88
C GLU A 44 16.78 -1.85 -0.59
N ARG A 45 16.22 -1.62 0.61
CA ARG A 45 14.94 -2.22 1.01
C ARG A 45 13.79 -1.72 0.13
N MET A 46 13.75 -0.43 -0.19
CA MET A 46 12.76 0.13 -1.09
C MET A 46 12.84 -0.44 -2.51
N VAL A 47 14.03 -0.78 -2.99
CA VAL A 47 14.22 -1.43 -4.29
C VAL A 47 13.73 -2.87 -4.23
N ALA A 48 14.12 -3.63 -3.19
CA ALA A 48 13.65 -5.00 -2.99
C ALA A 48 12.12 -5.11 -2.91
N GLU A 49 11.47 -4.17 -2.21
CA GLU A 49 10.00 -4.10 -2.15
C GLU A 49 9.36 -3.87 -3.53
N LYS A 50 9.93 -2.97 -4.35
CA LYS A 50 9.43 -2.70 -5.71
C LYS A 50 9.61 -3.91 -6.63
N ILE A 51 10.77 -4.57 -6.55
CA ILE A 51 11.06 -5.78 -7.32
C ILE A 51 10.07 -6.89 -6.94
N PHE A 52 9.86 -7.13 -5.65
CA PHE A 52 8.91 -8.13 -5.17
C PHE A 52 7.48 -7.85 -5.68
N ALA A 53 7.03 -6.59 -5.62
CA ALA A 53 5.73 -6.20 -6.16
C ALA A 53 5.61 -6.43 -7.68
N LEU A 54 6.68 -6.13 -8.44
CA LEU A 54 6.72 -6.38 -9.89
C LEU A 54 6.61 -7.87 -10.23
N TRP A 55 7.28 -8.75 -9.47
CA TRP A 55 7.19 -10.20 -9.66
C TRP A 55 5.82 -10.76 -9.27
N MET A 56 5.14 -10.16 -8.29
CA MET A 56 3.80 -10.58 -7.88
C MET A 56 2.69 -10.12 -8.83
N LEU A 57 2.92 -9.08 -9.63
CA LEU A 57 1.91 -8.52 -10.54
C LEU A 57 1.41 -9.55 -11.58
N PRO A 58 2.29 -10.25 -12.33
CA PRO A 58 1.86 -11.27 -13.30
C PRO A 58 1.04 -12.40 -12.66
N LEU A 59 1.45 -12.86 -11.48
CA LEU A 59 0.72 -13.88 -10.70
C LEU A 59 -0.68 -13.41 -10.30
N ALA A 60 -0.84 -12.13 -9.95
CA ALA A 60 -2.15 -11.54 -9.64
C ALA A 60 -3.02 -11.32 -10.89
N MET A 61 -2.41 -11.08 -12.06
CA MET A 61 -3.14 -10.89 -13.33
C MET A 61 -3.61 -12.20 -13.99
N VAL A 62 -2.98 -13.33 -13.68
CA VAL A 62 -3.38 -14.67 -14.17
C VAL A 62 -4.61 -15.22 -13.43
N SER A 63 -5.01 -14.59 -12.32
CA SER A 63 -6.26 -14.92 -11.63
C SER A 63 -7.46 -14.65 -12.55
N PRO A 64 -8.33 -15.64 -12.85
CA PRO A 64 -9.60 -15.37 -13.50
C PRO A 64 -10.43 -14.53 -12.52
N MET A 65 -10.47 -13.22 -12.72
CA MET A 65 -11.36 -12.36 -11.94
C MET A 65 -12.78 -12.63 -12.43
N PRO A 66 -13.65 -13.27 -11.61
CA PRO A 66 -15.07 -13.24 -11.91
C PRO A 66 -15.49 -11.77 -11.97
N THR A 67 -16.59 -11.48 -12.66
CA THR A 67 -17.26 -10.17 -12.66
C THR A 67 -17.56 -9.71 -11.23
N LEU A 68 -16.55 -9.13 -10.57
CA LEU A 68 -16.61 -8.70 -9.19
C LEU A 68 -17.37 -7.38 -9.17
N ASP A 69 -18.33 -7.26 -8.26
CA ASP A 69 -18.94 -5.97 -7.91
C ASP A 69 -17.82 -4.93 -7.69
N PRO A 70 -17.86 -3.77 -8.37
CA PRO A 70 -16.86 -2.71 -8.21
C PRO A 70 -16.58 -2.32 -6.76
N ALA A 71 -17.60 -2.34 -5.89
CA ALA A 71 -17.43 -2.03 -4.48
C ALA A 71 -16.60 -3.11 -3.75
N VAL A 72 -16.73 -4.38 -4.14
CA VAL A 72 -15.96 -5.50 -3.59
C VAL A 72 -14.52 -5.44 -4.11
N ALA A 73 -14.33 -5.13 -5.39
CA ALA A 73 -13.01 -4.93 -5.98
C ALA A 73 -12.25 -3.79 -5.28
N ALA A 74 -12.90 -2.64 -5.07
CA ALA A 74 -12.33 -1.50 -4.35
C ALA A 74 -11.93 -1.87 -2.91
N GLN A 75 -12.81 -2.55 -2.15
CA GLN A 75 -12.50 -2.98 -0.79
C GLN A 75 -11.30 -3.93 -0.73
N ARG A 76 -11.23 -4.91 -1.64
CA ARG A 76 -10.09 -5.85 -1.71
C ARG A 76 -8.79 -5.13 -2.03
N SER A 77 -8.81 -4.18 -2.96
CA SER A 77 -7.65 -3.35 -3.29
C SER A 77 -7.19 -2.52 -2.08
N LEU A 78 -8.12 -1.84 -1.40
CA LEU A 78 -7.81 -1.06 -0.20
C LEU A 78 -7.25 -1.93 0.94
N ALA A 79 -7.80 -3.13 1.14
CA ALA A 79 -7.30 -4.07 2.14
C ALA A 79 -5.89 -4.56 1.79
N HIS A 80 -5.65 -4.90 0.52
CA HIS A 80 -4.36 -5.35 0.01
C HIS A 80 -3.28 -4.28 0.20
N PHE A 81 -3.48 -3.08 -0.34
CA PHE A 81 -2.52 -1.98 -0.21
C PHE A 81 -2.37 -1.50 1.24
N GLY A 82 -3.47 -1.41 1.98
CA GLY A 82 -3.46 -0.98 3.37
C GLY A 82 -2.64 -1.87 4.29
N LYS A 83 -2.61 -3.19 4.05
CA LYS A 83 -1.74 -4.11 4.80
C LYS A 83 -0.26 -3.70 4.65
N THR A 84 0.18 -3.47 3.42
CA THR A 84 1.57 -3.13 3.11
C THR A 84 1.94 -1.74 3.61
N VAL A 85 1.09 -0.72 3.39
CA VAL A 85 1.35 0.65 3.84
C VAL A 85 1.42 0.74 5.37
N ARG A 86 0.48 0.12 6.10
CA ARG A 86 0.50 0.12 7.57
C ARG A 86 1.72 -0.60 8.14
N SER A 87 2.15 -1.70 7.52
CA SER A 87 3.38 -2.40 7.89
C SER A 87 4.60 -1.48 7.74
N ASN A 88 4.69 -0.78 6.61
CA ASN A 88 5.74 0.19 6.35
C ASN A 88 5.72 1.35 7.35
N ARG A 89 4.55 1.94 7.62
CA ARG A 89 4.41 3.03 8.61
C ARG A 89 4.94 2.62 9.97
N ARG A 90 4.51 1.46 10.48
CA ARG A 90 4.93 0.93 11.79
C ARG A 90 6.43 0.67 11.87
N ARG A 91 7.05 0.23 10.78
CA ARG A 91 8.49 -0.01 10.71
C ARG A 91 9.29 1.30 10.65
N LEU A 92 8.78 2.27 9.90
CA LEU A 92 9.42 3.55 9.68
C LEU A 92 9.34 4.46 10.91
N SER A 93 8.30 4.30 11.73
CA SER A 93 8.11 5.03 12.99
C SER A 93 8.84 4.44 14.20
N ARG A 94 9.58 3.35 14.01
CA ARG A 94 10.52 2.78 14.98
C ARG A 94 11.93 3.21 14.60
#